data_AF-A0A2X1LUS8-F1
#
_entry.id   AF-A0A2X1LUS8-F1
#
_cell.length_a   1.000
_cell.length_b   1.000
_cell.length_c   1.000
_cell.angle_alpha   90.00
_cell.angle_beta   90.00
_cell.angle_gamma   90.00
#
_symmetry.space_group_name_H-M   'P 1'
#
loop_
_entity.id
_entity.type
_entity.pdbx_description
1 polymer ?
#
loop_
_entity_poly.entity_id
_entity_poly.type
_entity_poly.pdbx_seq_one_letter_code
_entity_poly.pdbx_strand_id
1 'polypeptide(L)' 'MSLKTTIGGNLENGGTVQMNSEGGKPGNVLTVNGNYTGNNGLMTFNATLGGDNSPTDKMNVKGDTQGKHSRSG' A
#
# COMPACT_ATOMS: atom_id res chain seq x y z
N MET A 1 -12.12 9.50 9.54
CA MET A 1 -11.83 8.24 10.24
C MET A 1 -10.78 7.50 9.41
N SER A 2 -9.74 6.98 10.04
CA SER A 2 -8.73 6.17 9.34
C SER A 2 -9.21 4.73 9.24
N LEU A 3 -9.12 4.12 8.06
CA LEU A 3 -9.50 2.72 7.88
C LEU A 3 -8.32 1.80 8.16
N LYS A 4 -8.62 0.65 8.77
CA LYS A 4 -7.66 -0.44 8.95
C LYS A 4 -8.22 -1.67 8.24
N THR A 5 -7.50 -2.14 7.23
CA THR A 5 -7.86 -3.33 6.46
C THR A 5 -6.81 -4.40 6.69
N THR A 6 -7.24 -5.63 6.92
CA THR A 6 -6.35 -6.78 7.11
C THR A 6 -6.63 -7.83 6.05
N ILE A 7 -5.59 -8.21 5.31
CA ILE A 7 -5.59 -9.41 4.47
C ILE A 7 -4.98 -10.54 5.31
N GLY A 8 -5.75 -11.62 5.50
CA GLY A 8 -5.37 -12.73 6.38
C GLY A 8 -4.21 -13.59 5.88
N GLY A 9 -3.86 -13.49 4.60
CA GLY A 9 -2.79 -14.26 3.95
C GLY A 9 -2.03 -13.43 2.93
N ASN A 10 -1.65 -14.06 1.81
CA ASN A 10 -0.89 -13.39 0.75
C ASN A 10 -1.75 -12.40 -0.02
N LEU A 11 -1.12 -11.34 -0.52
CA LEU A 11 -1.71 -10.36 -1.44
C LEU A 11 -0.95 -10.36 -2.76
N GLU A 12 -1.60 -10.80 -3.82
CA GLU A 12 -1.10 -10.68 -5.20
C GLU A 12 -1.78 -9.49 -5.88
N ASN A 13 -1.01 -8.46 -6.23
CA ASN A 13 -1.52 -7.24 -6.82
C ASN A 13 -1.10 -7.11 -8.29
N GLY A 14 -2.01 -7.48 -9.20
CA GLY A 14 -1.89 -7.19 -10.64
C GLY A 14 -2.76 -6.03 -11.13
N GLY A 15 -3.48 -5.36 -10.22
CA GLY A 15 -4.42 -4.28 -10.52
C GLY A 15 -4.04 -2.99 -9.79
N THR A 16 -5.03 -2.25 -9.29
CA THR A 16 -4.78 -1.09 -8.42
C THR A 16 -5.35 -1.35 -7.03
N VAL A 17 -4.51 -1.23 -6.02
CA VAL A 17 -4.93 -1.12 -4.62
C VAL A 17 -5.03 0.36 -4.29
N GLN A 18 -6.25 0.88 -4.30
CA GLN A 18 -6.51 2.29 -4.02
C GLN A 18 -6.67 2.52 -2.52
N MET A 19 -5.65 3.08 -1.86
CA MET A 19 -5.78 3.52 -0.45
C MET A 19 -6.03 5.02 -0.31
N ASN A 20 -5.79 5.76 -1.40
CA ASN A 20 -6.00 7.20 -1.44
C ASN A 20 -7.45 7.56 -1.84
N SER A 21 -7.89 8.72 -1.37
CA SER A 21 -9.08 9.40 -1.85
C SER A 21 -8.78 10.88 -2.02
N GLU A 22 -9.34 11.51 -3.06
CA GLU A 22 -9.17 12.93 -3.32
C GLU A 22 -9.72 13.76 -2.14
N GLY A 23 -8.90 14.68 -1.62
CA GLY A 23 -9.23 15.45 -0.40
C GLY A 23 -9.25 14.61 0.89
N GLY A 24 -8.94 13.31 0.81
CA GLY A 24 -8.91 12.39 1.95
C GLY A 24 -7.74 12.68 2.89
N LYS A 25 -8.00 12.60 4.21
CA LYS A 25 -6.93 12.67 5.21
C LYS A 25 -6.11 11.38 5.22
N PRO A 26 -4.77 11.44 5.16
CA PRO A 26 -3.92 10.27 5.32
C PRO A 26 -4.12 9.55 6.65
N GLY A 27 -3.79 8.26 6.69
CA GLY A 27 -3.73 7.43 7.89
C GLY A 27 -4.37 6.06 7.75
N ASN A 28 -4.81 5.68 6.54
CA ASN A 28 -5.27 4.33 6.26
C ASN A 28 -4.12 3.33 6.45
N VAL A 29 -4.42 2.16 6.99
CA VAL A 29 -3.44 1.09 7.18
C VAL A 29 -3.94 -0.19 6.52
N LEU A 30 -3.15 -0.71 5.58
CA LEU A 30 -3.30 -2.06 5.04
C LEU A 30 -2.31 -2.98 5.76
N THR A 31 -2.80 -4.05 6.37
CA THR A 31 -1.94 -5.11 6.94
C THR A 31 -2.10 -6.39 6.14
N VAL A 32 -1.00 -6.96 5.66
CA VAL A 32 -0.94 -8.25 4.98
C VAL A 32 -0.27 -9.24 5.92
N ASN A 33 -1.04 -10.23 6.42
CA ASN A 33 -0.53 -11.29 7.30
C ASN A 33 0.13 -12.44 6.49
N GLY A 34 0.80 -12.11 5.39
CA GLY A 34 1.48 -13.01 4.48
C GLY A 34 2.42 -12.23 3.57
N ASN A 35 2.73 -12.79 2.40
CA ASN A 35 3.59 -12.14 1.42
C ASN A 35 2.81 -11.15 0.55
N TYR A 36 3.48 -10.10 0.07
CA TYR A 36 2.97 -9.21 -0.97
C TYR A 36 3.74 -9.41 -2.28
N THR A 37 3.03 -9.71 -3.35
CA THR A 37 3.61 -9.85 -4.70
C THR A 37 2.98 -8.83 -5.64
N GLY A 38 3.73 -7.82 -6.06
CA GLY A 38 3.36 -6.89 -7.11
C GLY A 38 3.58 -7.48 -8.50
N ASN A 39 2.50 -7.77 -9.23
CA ASN A 39 2.50 -8.30 -10.59
C ASN A 39 2.14 -7.18 -11.58
N ASN A 40 3.00 -6.17 -11.69
CA ASN A 40 2.72 -4.94 -12.47
C ASN A 40 1.51 -4.13 -11.94
N GLY A 41 1.10 -4.36 -10.68
CA GLY A 41 0.04 -3.60 -10.03
C GLY A 41 0.51 -2.26 -9.45
N LEU A 42 -0.44 -1.34 -9.29
CA LEU A 42 -0.28 -0.04 -8.65
C LEU A 42 -0.81 -0.07 -7.22
N MET A 43 -0.21 0.74 -6.36
CA MET A 43 -0.73 1.05 -5.04
C MET A 43 -0.68 2.55 -4.80
N THR A 44 -1.80 3.15 -4.41
CA THR A 44 -1.92 4.60 -4.24
C THR A 44 -2.13 4.95 -2.77
N PHE A 45 -1.49 6.02 -2.32
CA PHE A 45 -1.48 6.46 -0.93
C PHE A 45 -1.80 7.96 -0.85
N ASN A 46 -2.48 8.37 0.21
CA ASN A 46 -2.52 9.78 0.63
C ASN A 46 -1.32 10.09 1.54
N ALA A 47 -0.73 11.26 1.35
CA ALA A 47 0.30 11.82 2.23
C ALA A 47 0.12 13.33 2.38
N THR A 48 0.38 13.85 3.58
CA THR A 48 0.57 15.28 3.80
C THR A 48 2.06 15.58 3.75
N LEU A 49 2.54 16.36 2.78
CA LEU A 49 3.97 16.64 2.66
C LEU A 49 4.43 17.67 3.71
N GLY A 50 5.55 17.39 4.35
CA GLY A 50 6.06 18.14 5.50
C GLY A 50 7.42 17.60 5.95
N GLY A 51 7.49 17.05 7.16
CA GLY A 51 8.68 16.39 7.71
C GLY A 51 8.41 14.94 8.08
N ASP A 52 9.31 14.31 8.85
CA ASP A 52 9.23 12.87 9.16
C ASP A 52 7.92 12.45 9.87
N ASN A 53 7.31 13.37 10.61
CA ASN A 53 6.05 13.15 11.32
C ASN A 53 4.80 13.38 10.45
N SER A 54 4.99 13.60 9.15
CA SER A 54 3.90 13.79 8.20
C SER A 54 2.95 12.60 8.18
N PRO A 55 1.63 12.84 8.32
CA PRO A 55 0.64 11.79 8.14
C PRO A 55 0.73 11.18 6.75
N THR A 56 0.79 9.85 6.70
CA THR A 56 0.77 9.06 5.47
C THR A 56 -0.05 7.80 5.69
N ASP A 57 -0.70 7.33 4.63
CA ASP A 57 -1.19 5.96 4.57
C ASP A 57 -0.01 4.97 4.66
N LYS A 58 -0.27 3.76 5.17
CA LYS A 58 0.76 2.74 5.45
C LYS A 58 0.34 1.37 4.96
N MET A 59 1.30 0.61 4.44
CA MET A 59 1.19 -0.82 4.21
C MET A 59 2.17 -1.55 5.13
N ASN A 60 1.66 -2.52 5.91
CA ASN A 60 2.46 -3.40 6.75
C ASN A 60 2.38 -4.83 6.21
N VAL A 61 3.50 -5.43 5.85
CA VAL A 61 3.58 -6.81 5.33
C VAL A 61 4.37 -7.64 6.34
N LYS A 62 3.79 -8.73 6.84
CA LYS A 62 4.45 -9.60 7.83
C LYS A 62 5.35 -10.66 7.20
N GLY A 63 5.17 -10.93 5.91
CA GLY A 63 6.05 -11.79 5.12
C GLY A 63 6.93 -10.99 4.17
N ASP A 64 7.30 -11.62 3.06
CA ASP A 64 8.18 -11.03 2.05
C ASP A 64 7.43 -10.07 1.13
N THR A 65 8.16 -9.11 0.57
CA THR A 65 7.67 -8.25 -0.52
C THR A 65 8.47 -8.55 -1.79
N GLN A 66 7.78 -8.78 -2.90
CA GLN A 66 8.38 -9.00 -4.21
C GLN A 66 7.61 -8.21 -5.27
N GLY A 67 8.30 -7.79 -6.33
CA GLY A 67 7.71 -7.03 -7.42
C GLY A 67 8.32 -7.41 -8.76
N LYS A 68 7.47 -7.56 -9.77
CA LYS A 68 7.90 -7.64 -11.18
C LYS A 68 7.77 -6.25 -11.80
N HIS A 69 8.90 -5.68 -12.19
CA HIS A 69 8.96 -4.45 -12.96
C HIS A 69 9.52 -4.78 -14.34
N SER A 70 8.80 -4.45 -15.42
CA SER A 70 9.39 -4.45 -16.76
C SER A 70 10.39 -3.30 -16.85
N ARG A 71 11.69 -3.61 -16.82
CA ARG A 71 12.75 -2.63 -17.07
C ARG A 71 12.95 -2.54 -18.58
N SER A 72 12.54 -1.44 -19.21
CA SER A 72 13.07 -1.08 -20.53
C SER A 72 14.48 -0.54 -20.32
N GLY A 73 15.46 -1.16 -20.98
CA GLY A 73 16.81 -0.61 -21.11
C GLY A 73 16.85 0.58 -22.03
#